data_AF-N4UCY6-F1
#
_entry.id   AF-N4UCY6-F1
#
_cell.length_a   1.000
_cell.length_b   1.000
_cell.length_c   1.000
_cell.angle_alpha   90.00
_cell.angle_beta   90.00
_cell.angle_gamma   90.00
#
_symmetry.space_group_name_H-M   'P 1'
#
loop_
_entity.id
_entity.type
_entity.pdbx_description
1 polymer ?
#
loop_
_entity_poly.entity_id
_entity_poly.type
_entity_poly.pdbx_seq_one_letter_code
_entity_poly.pdbx_strand_id
1 'polypeptide(L)'
;MENCLDAIASSLSQQSSQLTRYLTEQPAVEGILQTYGDDSQENSEWTEATTVLNVYLPFPAEHMLMEKIQKTLELACYQFGLRVLPNVMQKQGWDCPESVELSKWAKLFGRKGNLVWRGSSKPSKELLQSIAAIRHTAVHRLRTNSAGLERFLADAENLAGVLGDDTFTQAISQLRLDTQATLIDLIRNKQFIQLQLEKAQEDIARQRAELNQKEQEILLHLASEDRKYRDQAGERLERALGRMGDLRVASIGQDAVLESVDDIEYDPLSDDDSDFDHEEQFEDCSEA
;
A
#
# COMPACT_ATOMS: atom_id res chain seq x y z
N MET A 1 4.96 -37.62 -14.42
CA MET A 1 4.17 -36.44 -14.86
C MET A 1 3.52 -35.72 -13.68
N GLU A 2 3.26 -36.37 -12.55
CA GLU A 2 2.73 -35.73 -11.31
C GLU A 2 3.62 -34.59 -10.78
N ASN A 3 4.95 -34.79 -10.70
CA ASN A 3 5.87 -33.78 -10.13
C ASN A 3 5.91 -32.42 -10.87
N CYS A 4 5.48 -32.35 -12.13
CA CYS A 4 5.50 -31.10 -12.91
C CYS A 4 4.25 -30.25 -12.65
N LEU A 5 3.11 -30.90 -12.34
CA LEU A 5 1.85 -30.23 -12.06
C LEU A 5 1.86 -29.58 -10.67
N ASP A 6 2.47 -30.25 -9.68
CA ASP A 6 2.62 -29.71 -8.33
C ASP A 6 3.55 -28.49 -8.28
N ALA A 7 4.62 -28.49 -9.09
CA ALA A 7 5.53 -27.36 -9.20
C ALA A 7 4.87 -26.11 -9.79
N ILE A 8 3.97 -26.28 -10.78
CA ILE A 8 3.23 -25.19 -11.41
C ILE A 8 2.15 -24.64 -10.46
N ALA A 9 1.43 -25.51 -9.75
CA ALA A 9 0.44 -25.10 -8.75
C ALA A 9 1.08 -24.31 -7.59
N SER A 10 2.26 -24.75 -7.12
CA SER A 10 3.01 -24.06 -6.07
C SER A 10 3.48 -22.67 -6.53
N SER A 11 3.96 -22.54 -7.77
CA SER A 11 4.42 -21.27 -8.34
C SER A 11 3.29 -20.24 -8.48
N LEU A 12 2.10 -20.69 -8.93
CA LEU A 12 0.92 -19.82 -9.05
C LEU A 12 0.36 -19.38 -7.70
N SER A 13 0.39 -20.27 -6.69
CA SER A 13 0.03 -19.92 -5.31
C SER A 13 0.96 -18.86 -4.73
N GLN A 14 2.27 -19.02 -4.94
CA GLN A 14 3.29 -18.09 -4.44
C GLN A 14 3.19 -16.70 -5.08
N GLN A 15 2.90 -16.63 -6.39
CA GLN A 15 2.67 -15.35 -7.09
C GLN A 15 1.40 -14.65 -6.60
N SER A 16 0.33 -15.40 -6.31
CA SER A 16 -0.91 -14.85 -5.75
C SER A 16 -0.67 -14.26 -4.35
N SER A 17 0.07 -14.96 -3.49
CA SER A 17 0.38 -14.49 -2.14
C SER A 17 1.27 -13.25 -2.15
N GLN A 18 2.23 -13.14 -3.07
CA GLN A 18 3.07 -11.94 -3.21
C GLN A 18 2.25 -10.71 -3.63
N LEU A 19 1.30 -10.87 -4.55
CA LEU A 19 0.39 -9.80 -4.98
C LEU A 19 -0.55 -9.35 -3.86
N THR A 20 -1.10 -10.28 -3.06
CA THR A 20 -1.95 -9.95 -1.91
C THR A 20 -1.17 -9.21 -0.82
N ARG A 21 0.09 -9.59 -0.59
CA ARG A 21 0.98 -8.95 0.39
C ARG A 21 1.32 -7.50 0.00
N TYR A 22 1.62 -7.28 -1.29
CA TYR A 22 1.89 -5.95 -1.82
C TYR A 22 0.69 -4.99 -1.73
N LEU A 23 -0.54 -5.52 -1.79
CA LEU A 23 -1.77 -4.75 -1.65
C LEU A 23 -2.18 -4.51 -0.19
N THR A 24 -1.69 -5.31 0.76
CA THR A 24 -2.00 -5.21 2.20
C THR A 24 -0.95 -4.44 3.01
N GLU A 25 0.24 -4.20 2.46
CA GLU A 25 1.32 -3.43 3.11
C GLU A 25 1.19 -1.89 2.98
N GLN A 26 0.04 -1.38 2.50
CA GLN A 26 -0.31 0.04 2.70
C GLN A 26 -0.86 0.22 4.13
N PRO A 27 -0.32 1.15 4.93
CA PRO A 27 -0.63 1.23 6.35
C PRO A 27 -2.12 1.55 6.56
N ALA A 28 -2.85 0.56 7.09
CA ALA A 28 -4.07 0.77 7.83
C ALA A 28 -3.72 1.63 9.05
N VAL A 29 -4.19 2.88 9.06
CA VAL A 29 -4.14 3.71 10.27
C VAL A 29 -5.57 4.02 10.68
N GLU A 30 -6.04 3.16 11.56
CA GLU A 30 -7.26 3.28 12.33
C GLU A 30 -7.07 4.37 13.41
N GLY A 31 -8.04 5.30 13.53
CA GLY A 31 -8.20 6.15 14.71
C GLY A 31 -7.96 7.65 14.53
N ILE A 32 -9.03 8.40 14.26
CA ILE A 32 -9.73 9.32 15.19
C ILE A 32 -10.59 10.24 14.32
N LEU A 33 -11.88 9.90 14.22
CA LEU A 33 -12.92 10.76 13.69
C LEU A 33 -13.85 11.08 14.87
N GLN A 34 -13.83 12.32 15.32
CA GLN A 34 -14.83 12.82 16.26
C GLN A 34 -15.33 14.20 15.84
N THR A 35 -16.32 14.13 14.95
CA THR A 35 -17.62 14.83 14.94
C THR A 35 -17.75 16.36 14.91
N TYR A 36 -18.78 16.78 14.14
CA TYR A 36 -19.50 18.06 14.03
C TYR A 36 -18.87 19.10 13.08
N GLY A 37 -19.58 19.74 12.16
CA GLY A 37 -21.00 19.71 11.78
C GLY A 37 -21.23 20.70 10.61
N ASP A 38 -22.11 20.26 9.70
CA ASP A 38 -22.83 20.89 8.57
C ASP A 38 -22.53 22.36 8.16
N ASP A 39 -22.10 22.53 6.89
CA ASP A 39 -22.83 23.34 5.90
C ASP A 39 -22.34 23.08 4.46
N SER A 40 -23.32 22.78 3.57
CA SER A 40 -23.36 23.05 2.12
C SER A 40 -22.58 22.15 1.13
N GLN A 41 -23.17 20.98 0.86
CA GLN A 41 -23.27 20.18 -0.38
C GLN A 41 -22.06 20.03 -1.35
N GLU A 42 -21.33 21.07 -1.73
CA GLU A 42 -20.06 20.94 -2.51
C GLU A 42 -18.89 20.49 -1.63
N ASN A 43 -18.91 20.88 -0.35
CA ASN A 43 -17.90 20.46 0.62
C ASN A 43 -18.10 19.00 1.08
N SER A 44 -19.31 18.46 0.90
CA SER A 44 -19.70 17.09 1.26
C SER A 44 -19.02 16.06 0.37
N GLU A 45 -19.05 16.26 -0.94
CA GLU A 45 -18.46 15.32 -1.91
C GLU A 45 -16.93 15.26 -1.76
N TRP A 46 -16.33 16.41 -1.46
CA TRP A 46 -14.92 16.55 -1.15
C TRP A 46 -14.50 15.83 0.14
N THR A 47 -15.25 16.00 1.22
CA THR A 47 -14.93 15.40 2.52
C THR A 47 -15.17 13.89 2.52
N GLU A 48 -16.17 13.41 1.79
CA GLU A 48 -16.50 11.99 1.69
C GLU A 48 -15.51 11.22 0.77
N ALA A 49 -15.11 11.81 -0.37
CA ALA A 49 -14.09 11.21 -1.23
C ALA A 49 -12.69 11.20 -0.59
N THR A 50 -12.35 12.23 0.19
CA THR A 50 -11.03 12.37 0.84
C THR A 50 -10.88 11.47 2.07
N THR A 51 -11.99 11.15 2.75
CA THR A 51 -11.97 10.24 3.91
C THR A 51 -11.84 8.78 3.51
N VAL A 52 -12.33 8.39 2.33
CA VAL A 52 -12.23 7.00 1.83
C VAL A 52 -10.88 6.73 1.15
N LEU A 53 -10.24 7.75 0.59
CA LEU A 53 -8.92 7.64 -0.04
C LEU A 53 -7.92 8.59 0.62
N ASN A 54 -7.07 8.05 1.51
CA ASN A 54 -5.85 8.74 1.93
C ASN A 54 -4.97 8.98 0.70
N VAL A 55 -4.92 10.23 0.25
CA VAL A 55 -4.09 10.69 -0.85
C VAL A 55 -3.01 11.60 -0.31
N TYR A 56 -1.80 11.45 -0.84
CA TYR A 56 -0.65 12.25 -0.47
C TYR A 56 -0.10 12.93 -1.72
N LEU A 57 0.31 14.19 -1.56
CA LEU A 57 1.10 14.85 -2.58
C LEU A 57 2.49 14.21 -2.67
N PRO A 58 3.18 14.36 -3.82
CA PRO A 58 4.60 14.08 -3.91
C PRO A 58 5.36 14.85 -2.82
N PHE A 59 6.24 14.16 -2.09
CA PHE A 59 6.92 14.72 -0.91
C PHE A 59 7.60 16.07 -1.13
N PRO A 60 8.34 16.31 -2.25
CA PRO A 60 8.95 17.61 -2.49
C PRO A 60 7.92 18.75 -2.59
N ALA A 61 6.76 18.50 -3.21
CA ALA A 61 5.70 19.49 -3.36
C ALA A 61 4.99 19.74 -2.03
N GLU A 62 4.70 18.68 -1.27
CA GLU A 62 4.12 18.77 0.08
C GLU A 62 5.03 19.57 1.01
N HIS A 63 6.32 19.25 1.05
CA HIS A 63 7.26 19.94 1.92
C HIS A 63 7.40 21.41 1.55
N MET A 64 7.49 21.72 0.26
CA MET A 64 7.51 23.09 -0.24
C MET A 64 6.24 23.86 0.13
N LEU A 65 5.06 23.23 0.02
CA LEU A 65 3.78 23.81 0.45
C LEU A 65 3.82 24.15 1.95
N MET A 66 4.21 23.20 2.78
CA MET A 66 4.28 23.40 4.23
C MET A 66 5.29 24.49 4.63
N GLU A 67 6.45 24.53 4.00
CA GLU A 67 7.46 25.58 4.21
C GLU A 67 6.92 26.97 3.79
N LYS A 68 6.21 27.05 2.66
CA LYS A 68 5.62 28.30 2.17
C LYS A 68 4.50 28.80 3.08
N ILE A 69 3.65 27.92 3.59
CA ILE A 69 2.61 28.28 4.57
C ILE A 69 3.27 28.78 5.85
N GLN A 70 4.28 28.08 6.38
CA GLN A 70 4.99 28.50 7.59
C GLN A 70 5.57 29.92 7.43
N LYS A 71 6.36 30.15 6.38
CA LYS A 71 7.02 31.45 6.14
C LYS A 71 6.02 32.58 5.95
N THR A 72 4.94 32.33 5.20
CA THR A 72 3.87 33.31 4.97
C THR A 72 3.20 33.71 6.28
N LEU A 73 2.88 32.74 7.14
CA LEU A 73 2.28 33.01 8.44
C LEU A 73 3.24 33.72 9.41
N GLU A 74 4.52 33.37 9.41
CA GLU A 74 5.54 34.06 10.24
C GLU A 74 5.66 35.53 9.84
N LEU A 75 5.65 35.82 8.54
CA LEU A 75 5.62 37.18 8.01
C LEU A 75 4.32 37.91 8.40
N ALA A 76 3.16 37.27 8.27
CA ALA A 76 1.87 37.86 8.67
C ALA A 76 1.85 38.20 10.17
N CYS A 77 2.32 37.29 11.02
CA CYS A 77 2.40 37.50 12.46
C CYS A 77 3.39 38.62 12.81
N TYR A 78 4.53 38.69 12.12
CA TYR A 78 5.50 39.77 12.30
C TYR A 78 4.92 41.14 11.96
N GLN A 79 4.25 41.27 10.81
CA GLN A 79 3.61 42.53 10.40
C GLN A 79 2.48 42.94 11.34
N PHE A 80 1.69 41.98 11.83
CA PHE A 80 0.73 42.24 12.90
C PHE A 80 1.41 42.71 14.19
N GLY A 81 2.50 42.05 14.58
CA GLY A 81 3.29 42.39 15.76
C GLY A 81 3.84 43.82 15.73
N LEU A 82 4.35 44.28 14.58
CA LEU A 82 4.80 45.67 14.41
C LEU A 82 3.67 46.67 14.61
N ARG A 83 2.46 46.37 14.11
CA ARG A 83 1.28 47.25 14.19
C ARG A 83 0.66 47.28 15.59
N VAL A 84 0.56 46.13 16.24
CA VAL A 84 -0.28 45.95 17.46
C VAL A 84 0.56 45.78 18.73
N LEU A 85 1.79 45.28 18.62
CA LEU A 85 2.64 44.90 19.74
C LEU A 85 4.08 45.47 19.66
N PRO A 86 4.32 46.72 19.25
CA PRO A 86 5.67 47.24 19.01
C PRO A 86 6.59 47.13 20.24
N ASN A 87 6.05 47.33 21.45
CA ASN A 87 6.80 47.18 22.69
C ASN A 87 7.27 45.73 22.94
N VAL A 88 6.46 44.74 22.55
CA VAL A 88 6.83 43.32 22.67
C VAL A 88 7.90 42.98 21.64
N MET A 89 7.72 43.43 20.38
CA MET A 89 8.68 43.23 19.31
C MET A 89 10.07 43.75 19.70
N GLN A 90 10.14 44.99 20.20
CA GLN A 90 11.38 45.61 20.64
C GLN A 90 12.00 44.89 21.84
N LYS A 91 11.20 44.60 22.88
CA LYS A 91 11.70 43.96 24.11
C LYS A 91 12.25 42.55 23.87
N GLN A 92 11.67 41.81 22.93
CA GLN A 92 12.08 40.45 22.61
C GLN A 92 13.16 40.39 21.51
N GLY A 93 13.53 41.53 20.92
CA GLY A 93 14.49 41.58 19.81
C GLY A 93 13.97 40.90 18.54
N TRP A 94 12.66 40.99 18.29
CA TRP A 94 12.03 40.40 17.11
C TRP A 94 12.11 41.40 15.95
N ASP A 95 13.26 41.41 15.29
CA ASP A 95 13.64 42.39 14.27
C ASP A 95 13.30 41.95 12.84
N CYS A 96 13.19 40.65 12.57
CA CYS A 96 12.74 40.09 11.30
C CYS A 96 11.67 38.98 11.48
N PRO A 97 10.93 38.60 10.43
CA PRO A 97 9.97 37.49 10.48
C PRO A 97 10.58 36.17 10.99
N GLU A 98 11.81 35.87 10.58
CA GLU A 98 12.52 34.63 10.90
C GLU A 98 12.96 34.56 12.38
N SER A 99 12.97 35.69 13.09
CA SER A 99 13.35 35.73 14.51
C SER A 99 12.29 35.09 15.44
N VAL A 100 11.08 34.84 14.92
CA VAL A 100 9.94 34.37 15.71
C VAL A 100 9.16 33.25 15.03
N GLU A 101 9.34 32.05 15.57
CA GLU A 101 8.64 30.85 15.12
C GLU A 101 7.14 30.88 15.43
N LEU A 102 6.32 30.23 14.59
CA LEU A 102 4.86 30.11 14.80
C LEU A 102 4.46 29.58 16.19
N SER A 103 5.23 28.64 16.77
CA SER A 103 4.94 28.14 18.12
C SER A 103 5.07 29.22 19.20
N LYS A 104 5.94 30.23 19.01
CA LYS A 104 6.08 31.37 19.92
C LYS A 104 4.92 32.35 19.73
N TRP A 105 4.53 32.62 18.48
CA TRP A 105 3.33 33.41 18.16
C TRP A 105 2.07 32.81 18.77
N ALA A 106 1.86 31.50 18.59
CA ALA A 106 0.74 30.78 19.17
C ALA A 106 0.65 30.94 20.70
N LYS A 107 1.79 30.82 21.39
CA LYS A 107 1.88 31.07 22.84
C LYS A 107 1.54 32.51 23.20
N LEU A 108 2.02 33.49 22.42
CA LEU A 108 1.76 34.90 22.66
C LEU A 108 0.27 35.24 22.52
N PHE A 109 -0.37 34.79 21.43
CA PHE A 109 -1.79 34.99 21.16
C PHE A 109 -2.69 34.27 22.17
N GLY A 110 -2.23 33.14 22.71
CA GLY A 110 -2.95 32.39 23.74
C GLY A 110 -3.06 33.11 25.09
N ARG A 111 -2.09 33.96 25.45
CA ARG A 111 -2.05 34.65 26.77
C ARG A 111 -3.25 35.60 26.96
N LYS A 112 -3.85 35.58 28.15
CA LYS A 112 -4.95 36.49 28.51
C LYS A 112 -4.41 37.91 28.72
N GLY A 113 -5.09 38.92 28.17
CA GLY A 113 -4.84 40.35 28.46
C GLY A 113 -3.77 41.06 27.63
N ASN A 114 -3.07 40.36 26.72
CA ASN A 114 -1.96 40.98 25.96
C ASN A 114 -2.40 41.71 24.67
N LEU A 115 -3.61 41.47 24.19
CA LEU A 115 -4.07 41.89 22.87
C LEU A 115 -5.53 42.33 22.92
N VAL A 116 -5.80 43.50 22.33
CA VAL A 116 -7.15 43.95 22.00
C VAL A 116 -7.34 43.68 20.51
N TRP A 117 -8.10 42.64 20.20
CA TRP A 117 -8.43 42.24 18.83
C TRP A 117 -9.47 43.23 18.28
N ARG A 118 -9.10 43.97 17.24
CA ARG A 118 -9.91 45.09 16.70
C ARG A 118 -10.96 44.63 15.67
N GLY A 119 -10.94 43.34 15.30
CA GLY A 119 -11.85 42.65 14.39
C GLY A 119 -11.64 41.13 14.51
N SER A 120 -12.70 40.36 14.24
CA SER A 120 -12.91 38.92 14.53
C SER A 120 -12.46 38.46 15.93
N SER A 121 -13.17 37.48 16.49
CA SER A 121 -12.86 37.00 17.84
C SER A 121 -11.41 36.51 17.95
N LYS A 122 -10.80 36.69 19.14
CA LYS A 122 -9.51 36.10 19.50
C LYS A 122 -9.35 34.67 18.91
N PRO A 123 -8.19 34.32 18.34
CA PRO A 123 -7.99 32.98 17.77
C PRO A 123 -8.22 31.90 18.84
N SER A 124 -8.93 30.83 18.45
CA SER A 124 -9.28 29.72 19.33
C SER A 124 -8.02 28.94 19.75
N LYS A 125 -8.12 28.16 20.84
CA LYS A 125 -6.99 27.36 21.31
C LYS A 125 -6.60 26.30 20.28
N GLU A 126 -7.59 25.74 19.61
CA GLU A 126 -7.49 24.70 18.59
C GLU A 126 -6.77 25.24 17.35
N LEU A 127 -7.14 26.46 16.91
CA LEU A 127 -6.44 27.16 15.83
C LEU A 127 -4.97 27.38 16.19
N LEU A 128 -4.69 27.92 17.38
CA LEU A 128 -3.30 28.17 17.82
C LEU A 128 -2.47 26.87 17.94
N GLN A 129 -3.10 25.75 18.31
CA GLN A 129 -2.47 24.43 18.30
C GLN A 129 -2.16 23.97 16.89
N SER A 130 -3.10 24.13 15.94
CA SER A 130 -2.89 23.80 14.53
C SER A 130 -1.75 24.62 13.92
N ILE A 131 -1.68 25.92 14.19
CA ILE A 131 -0.59 26.80 13.74
C ILE A 131 0.77 26.37 14.29
N ALA A 132 0.83 25.92 15.55
CA ALA A 132 2.05 25.35 16.11
C ALA A 132 2.41 24.01 15.44
N ALA A 133 1.41 23.22 15.06
CA ALA A 133 1.59 21.97 14.32
C ALA A 133 2.09 22.19 12.89
N ILE A 134 1.66 23.25 12.19
CA ILE A 134 2.17 23.61 10.84
C ILE A 134 3.70 23.73 10.86
N ARG A 135 4.26 24.48 11.81
CA ARG A 135 5.72 24.58 11.98
C ARG A 135 6.34 23.22 12.27
N HIS A 136 5.75 22.43 13.16
CA HIS A 136 6.28 21.11 13.51
C HIS A 136 6.34 20.21 12.28
N THR A 137 5.27 20.15 11.50
CA THR A 137 5.18 19.40 10.23
C THR A 137 6.22 19.89 9.22
N ALA A 138 6.34 21.19 9.01
CA ALA A 138 7.29 21.77 8.05
C ALA A 138 8.75 21.49 8.45
N VAL A 139 9.13 21.78 9.70
CA VAL A 139 10.52 21.64 10.19
C VAL A 139 10.94 20.18 10.30
N HIS A 140 10.06 19.30 10.77
CA HIS A 140 10.35 17.88 10.91
C HIS A 140 9.97 17.05 9.67
N ARG A 141 9.52 17.72 8.59
CA ARG A 141 9.22 17.12 7.29
C ARG A 141 8.23 15.95 7.39
N LEU A 142 7.21 16.11 8.23
CA LEU A 142 6.24 15.05 8.49
C LEU A 142 5.27 14.93 7.31
N ARG A 143 5.00 13.69 6.89
CA ARG A 143 4.01 13.39 5.85
C ARG A 143 2.61 13.68 6.36
N THR A 144 1.82 14.36 5.55
CA THR A 144 0.46 14.78 5.85
C THR A 144 -0.45 14.35 4.70
N ASN A 145 -1.56 13.69 5.03
CA ASN A 145 -2.56 13.32 4.03
C ASN A 145 -3.36 14.55 3.57
N SER A 146 -4.13 14.38 2.49
CA SER A 146 -5.02 15.38 1.91
C SER A 146 -5.91 16.09 2.94
N ALA A 147 -6.54 15.35 3.86
CA ALA A 147 -7.38 15.92 4.91
C ALA A 147 -6.59 16.81 5.89
N GLY A 148 -5.37 16.38 6.28
CA GLY A 148 -4.51 17.16 7.16
C GLY A 148 -3.97 18.43 6.48
N LEU A 149 -3.62 18.34 5.19
CA LEU A 149 -3.17 19.50 4.41
C LEU A 149 -4.29 20.54 4.28
N GLU A 150 -5.50 20.09 3.97
CA GLU A 150 -6.67 20.96 3.87
C GLU A 150 -6.95 21.67 5.19
N ARG A 151 -6.87 20.94 6.31
CA ARG A 151 -7.01 21.52 7.64
C ARG A 151 -5.94 22.57 7.93
N PHE A 152 -4.67 22.30 7.63
CA PHE A 152 -3.60 23.27 7.83
C PHE A 152 -3.77 24.52 6.98
N LEU A 153 -4.19 24.38 5.74
CA LEU A 153 -4.47 25.51 4.85
C LEU A 153 -5.66 26.35 5.34
N ALA A 154 -6.76 25.71 5.75
CA ALA A 154 -7.93 26.39 6.30
C ALA A 154 -7.60 27.13 7.61
N ASP A 155 -6.84 26.50 8.50
CA ASP A 155 -6.40 27.12 9.76
C ASP A 155 -5.41 28.28 9.49
N ALA A 156 -4.52 28.14 8.51
CA ALA A 156 -3.63 29.23 8.09
C ALA A 156 -4.40 30.44 7.55
N GLU A 157 -5.40 30.20 6.70
CA GLU A 157 -6.28 31.23 6.14
C GLU A 157 -7.06 31.94 7.26
N ASN A 158 -7.62 31.16 8.19
CA ASN A 158 -8.33 31.69 9.35
C ASN A 158 -7.43 32.60 10.20
N LEU A 159 -6.20 32.16 10.52
CA LEU A 159 -5.27 32.99 11.26
C LEU A 159 -4.96 34.29 10.52
N ALA A 160 -4.69 34.25 9.21
CA ALA A 160 -4.43 35.46 8.43
C ALA A 160 -5.61 36.45 8.48
N GLY A 161 -6.84 35.94 8.39
CA GLY A 161 -8.06 36.74 8.54
C GLY A 161 -8.19 37.36 9.94
N VAL A 162 -7.85 36.61 10.99
CA VAL A 162 -7.84 37.11 12.39
C VAL A 162 -6.76 38.17 12.63
N LEU A 163 -5.63 38.10 11.93
CA LEU A 163 -4.59 39.13 11.96
C LEU A 163 -5.00 40.40 11.19
N GLY A 164 -6.12 40.36 10.46
CA GLY A 164 -6.66 41.48 9.69
C GLY A 164 -5.74 41.88 8.54
N ASP A 165 -5.19 40.89 7.84
CA ASP A 165 -4.36 41.09 6.66
C ASP A 165 -4.99 40.45 5.43
N ASP A 166 -5.69 41.26 4.65
CA ASP A 166 -6.42 40.81 3.46
C ASP A 166 -5.46 40.25 2.39
N THR A 167 -4.22 40.73 2.34
CA THR A 167 -3.23 40.28 1.34
C THR A 167 -2.75 38.86 1.65
N PHE A 168 -2.39 38.59 2.92
CA PHE A 168 -2.02 37.22 3.31
C PHE A 168 -3.21 36.26 3.26
N THR A 169 -4.40 36.73 3.67
CA THR A 169 -5.62 35.92 3.60
C THR A 169 -5.89 35.50 2.16
N GLN A 170 -5.85 36.44 1.21
CA GLN A 170 -6.05 36.14 -0.21
C GLN A 170 -4.97 35.20 -0.77
N ALA A 171 -3.70 35.42 -0.42
CA ALA A 171 -2.60 34.58 -0.89
C ALA A 171 -2.73 33.12 -0.39
N ILE A 172 -3.11 32.92 0.88
CA ILE A 172 -3.32 31.58 1.45
C ILE A 172 -4.59 30.96 0.88
N SER A 173 -5.66 31.74 0.68
CA SER A 173 -6.90 31.28 0.07
C SER A 173 -6.67 30.74 -1.34
N GLN A 174 -5.90 31.46 -2.17
CA GLN A 174 -5.52 30.98 -3.50
C GLN A 174 -4.69 29.69 -3.43
N LEU A 175 -3.70 29.64 -2.55
CA LEU A 175 -2.86 28.45 -2.36
C LEU A 175 -3.70 27.23 -1.92
N ARG A 176 -4.72 27.46 -1.08
CA ARG A 176 -5.67 26.43 -0.66
C ARG A 176 -6.50 25.91 -1.83
N LEU A 177 -7.09 26.81 -2.63
CA LEU A 177 -7.86 26.43 -3.82
C LEU A 177 -7.02 25.64 -4.85
N ASP A 178 -5.78 26.08 -5.10
CA ASP A 178 -4.87 25.40 -6.02
C ASP A 178 -4.47 24.00 -5.50
N THR A 179 -4.22 23.89 -4.20
CA THR A 179 -3.92 22.61 -3.54
C THR A 179 -5.12 21.68 -3.60
N GLN A 180 -6.31 22.22 -3.35
CA GLN A 180 -7.57 21.49 -3.45
C GLN A 180 -7.74 20.92 -4.86
N ALA A 181 -7.73 21.77 -5.89
CA ALA A 181 -7.87 21.33 -7.27
C ALA A 181 -6.88 20.22 -7.64
N THR A 182 -5.61 20.37 -7.24
CA THR A 182 -4.56 19.36 -7.45
C THR A 182 -4.88 18.03 -6.78
N LEU A 183 -5.40 18.06 -5.55
CA LEU A 183 -5.78 16.85 -4.81
C LEU A 183 -6.99 16.15 -5.45
N ILE A 184 -8.00 16.88 -5.95
CA ILE A 184 -9.15 16.30 -6.67
C ILE A 184 -8.66 15.55 -7.89
N ASP A 185 -7.80 16.18 -8.69
CA ASP A 185 -7.28 15.57 -9.92
C ASP A 185 -6.48 14.31 -9.59
N LEU A 186 -5.70 14.34 -8.52
CA LEU A 186 -4.96 13.16 -8.05
C LEU A 186 -5.90 12.03 -7.59
N ILE A 187 -6.96 12.34 -6.85
CA ILE A 187 -7.98 11.38 -6.42
C ILE A 187 -8.66 10.74 -7.64
N ARG A 188 -9.11 11.56 -8.60
CA ARG A 188 -9.76 11.10 -9.84
C ARG A 188 -8.83 10.20 -10.67
N ASN A 189 -7.57 10.60 -10.83
CA ASN A 189 -6.58 9.81 -11.54
C ASN A 189 -6.33 8.46 -10.85
N LYS A 190 -6.23 8.44 -9.52
CA LYS A 190 -6.08 7.20 -8.75
C LYS A 190 -7.27 6.26 -8.94
N GLN A 191 -8.49 6.79 -8.86
CA GLN A 191 -9.72 6.02 -9.10
C GLN A 191 -9.78 5.46 -10.53
N PHE A 192 -9.40 6.27 -11.53
CA PHE A 192 -9.36 5.82 -12.93
C PHE A 192 -8.35 4.68 -13.13
N ILE A 193 -7.15 4.79 -12.57
CA ILE A 193 -6.13 3.74 -12.65
C ILE A 193 -6.62 2.45 -11.96
N GLN A 194 -7.27 2.60 -10.80
CA GLN A 194 -7.83 1.47 -10.07
C GLN A 194 -8.88 0.71 -10.89
N LEU A 195 -9.80 1.42 -11.54
CA LEU A 195 -10.82 0.82 -12.40
C LEU A 195 -10.19 0.09 -13.61
N GLN A 196 -9.15 0.66 -14.21
CA GLN A 196 -8.45 0.02 -15.33
C GLN A 196 -7.72 -1.25 -14.88
N LEU A 197 -7.13 -1.23 -13.68
CA LEU A 197 -6.49 -2.40 -13.09
C LEU A 197 -7.50 -3.52 -12.87
N GLU A 198 -8.66 -3.23 -12.28
CA GLU A 198 -9.72 -4.20 -12.03
C GLU A 198 -10.20 -4.84 -13.34
N LYS A 199 -10.47 -4.02 -14.36
CA LYS A 199 -10.85 -4.52 -15.70
C LYS A 199 -9.78 -5.42 -16.31
N ALA A 200 -8.51 -5.02 -16.23
CA ALA A 200 -7.41 -5.83 -16.75
C ALA A 200 -7.28 -7.16 -16.01
N GLN A 201 -7.49 -7.16 -14.69
CA GLN A 201 -7.49 -8.38 -13.87
C GLN A 201 -8.64 -9.32 -14.25
N GLU A 202 -9.85 -8.79 -14.49
CA GLU A 202 -11.00 -9.58 -14.95
C GLU A 202 -10.74 -10.22 -16.33
N ASP A 203 -10.18 -9.46 -17.27
CA ASP A 203 -9.86 -9.98 -18.61
C ASP A 203 -8.78 -11.07 -18.54
N ILE A 204 -7.74 -10.89 -17.71
CA ILE A 204 -6.73 -11.92 -17.46
C ILE A 204 -7.37 -13.18 -16.84
N ALA A 205 -8.25 -13.01 -15.86
CA ALA A 205 -8.95 -14.13 -15.23
C ALA A 205 -9.80 -14.92 -16.23
N ARG A 206 -10.50 -14.22 -17.13
CA ARG A 206 -11.27 -14.83 -18.22
C ARG A 206 -10.38 -15.64 -19.16
N GLN A 207 -9.27 -15.06 -19.62
CA GLN A 207 -8.32 -15.74 -20.50
C GLN A 207 -7.71 -16.99 -19.85
N ARG A 208 -7.37 -16.91 -18.56
CA ARG A 208 -6.89 -18.07 -17.79
C ARG A 208 -7.94 -19.17 -17.72
N ALA A 209 -9.20 -18.84 -17.49
CA ALA A 209 -10.28 -19.83 -17.47
C ALA A 209 -10.47 -20.53 -18.83
N GLU A 210 -10.42 -19.77 -19.93
CA GLU A 210 -10.50 -20.34 -21.29
C GLU A 210 -9.32 -21.27 -21.60
N LEU A 211 -8.10 -20.88 -21.21
CA LEU A 211 -6.91 -21.71 -21.40
C LEU A 211 -6.99 -23.00 -20.57
N ASN A 212 -7.40 -22.91 -19.29
CA ASN A 212 -7.58 -24.07 -18.42
C ASN A 212 -8.63 -25.04 -18.99
N GLN A 213 -9.72 -24.51 -19.55
CA GLN A 213 -10.73 -25.34 -20.21
C GLN A 213 -10.13 -26.10 -21.40
N LYS A 214 -9.40 -25.41 -22.29
CA LYS A 214 -8.75 -26.04 -23.44
C LYS A 214 -7.74 -27.10 -23.03
N GLU A 215 -6.95 -26.82 -22.01
CA GLU A 215 -5.99 -27.78 -21.45
C GLU A 215 -6.71 -29.04 -20.95
N GLN A 216 -7.79 -28.89 -20.18
CA GLN A 216 -8.58 -30.01 -19.68
C GLN A 216 -9.19 -30.84 -20.81
N GLU A 217 -9.71 -30.19 -21.86
CA GLU A 217 -10.25 -30.87 -23.04
C GLU A 217 -9.16 -31.70 -23.77
N ILE A 218 -7.96 -31.15 -23.93
CA ILE A 218 -6.81 -31.85 -24.54
C ILE A 218 -6.38 -33.04 -23.69
N LEU A 219 -6.27 -32.86 -22.36
CA LEU A 219 -5.87 -33.93 -21.45
C LEU A 219 -6.88 -35.08 -21.47
N LEU A 220 -8.18 -34.78 -21.46
CA LEU A 220 -9.24 -35.80 -21.56
C LEU A 220 -9.20 -36.53 -22.91
N HIS A 221 -9.02 -35.79 -24.00
CA HIS A 221 -8.89 -36.39 -25.33
C HIS A 221 -7.67 -37.33 -25.40
N LEU A 222 -6.51 -36.88 -24.93
CA LEU A 222 -5.28 -37.68 -24.94
C LEU A 222 -5.40 -38.92 -24.06
N ALA A 223 -6.01 -38.82 -22.88
CA ALA A 223 -6.25 -39.97 -22.00
C ALA A 223 -7.19 -41.01 -22.64
N SER A 224 -8.17 -40.57 -23.41
CA SER A 224 -9.06 -41.45 -24.18
C SER A 224 -8.33 -42.19 -25.30
N GLU A 225 -7.49 -41.47 -26.06
CA GLU A 225 -6.67 -42.08 -27.11
C GLU A 225 -5.63 -43.06 -26.56
N ASP A 226 -4.93 -42.71 -25.48
CA ASP A 226 -3.98 -43.61 -24.80
C ASP A 226 -4.67 -44.92 -24.37
N ARG A 227 -5.85 -44.83 -23.77
CA ARG A 227 -6.65 -46.01 -23.39
C ARG A 227 -6.94 -46.90 -24.60
N LYS A 228 -7.40 -46.32 -25.71
CA LYS A 228 -7.70 -47.08 -26.94
C LYS A 228 -6.46 -47.80 -27.48
N TYR A 229 -5.29 -47.13 -27.49
CA TYR A 229 -4.06 -47.75 -27.96
C TYR A 229 -3.58 -48.86 -27.02
N ARG A 230 -3.74 -48.69 -25.72
CA ARG A 230 -3.43 -49.73 -24.72
C ARG A 230 -4.32 -50.96 -24.88
N ASP A 231 -5.62 -50.77 -25.05
CA ASP A 231 -6.58 -51.87 -25.28
C ASP A 231 -6.24 -52.64 -26.57
N GLN A 232 -5.97 -51.91 -27.67
CA GLN A 232 -5.57 -52.53 -28.94
C GLN A 232 -4.24 -53.30 -28.85
N ALA A 233 -3.27 -52.77 -28.12
CA ALA A 233 -2.00 -53.45 -27.88
C ALA A 233 -2.21 -54.73 -27.05
N GLY A 234 -3.05 -54.67 -26.01
CA GLY A 234 -3.48 -55.81 -25.20
C GLY A 234 -4.12 -56.90 -26.05
N GLU A 235 -5.15 -56.58 -26.84
CA GLU A 235 -5.82 -57.55 -27.71
C GLU A 235 -4.89 -58.20 -28.74
N ARG A 236 -3.90 -57.45 -29.27
CA ARG A 236 -2.91 -58.00 -30.20
C ARG A 236 -1.99 -58.99 -29.48
N LEU A 237 -1.55 -58.65 -28.28
CA LEU A 237 -0.68 -59.49 -27.47
C LEU A 237 -1.41 -60.76 -27.01
N GLU A 238 -2.65 -60.64 -26.53
CA GLU A 238 -3.49 -61.78 -26.13
C GLU A 238 -3.71 -62.75 -27.29
N ARG A 239 -3.99 -62.25 -28.50
CA ARG A 239 -4.07 -63.08 -29.71
C ARG A 239 -2.76 -63.79 -30.04
N ALA A 240 -1.62 -63.12 -29.84
CA ALA A 240 -0.31 -63.73 -30.08
C ALA A 240 -0.02 -64.82 -29.03
N LEU A 241 -0.32 -64.57 -27.75
CA LEU A 241 -0.18 -65.53 -26.65
C LEU A 241 -1.07 -66.77 -26.89
N GLY A 242 -2.33 -66.58 -27.29
CA GLY A 242 -3.24 -67.69 -27.62
C GLY A 242 -2.75 -68.57 -28.78
N ARG A 243 -1.94 -68.02 -29.72
CA ARG A 243 -1.32 -68.79 -30.81
C ARG A 243 -0.10 -69.59 -30.38
N MET A 244 0.59 -69.16 -29.32
CA MET A 244 1.68 -69.97 -28.74
C MET A 244 1.13 -71.25 -28.07
N GLY A 245 -0.19 -71.33 -27.86
CA GLY A 245 -0.83 -72.41 -27.14
C GLY A 245 -0.38 -72.42 -25.67
N ASP A 246 -1.02 -73.26 -24.86
CA ASP A 246 -0.40 -73.64 -23.59
C ASP A 246 0.97 -74.22 -23.97
N LEU A 247 2.05 -73.49 -23.66
CA LEU A 247 3.29 -74.15 -23.30
C LEU A 247 2.93 -74.99 -22.06
N ARG A 248 2.36 -76.17 -22.32
CA ARG A 248 2.67 -77.33 -21.51
C ARG A 248 4.18 -77.36 -21.53
N VAL A 249 4.77 -76.80 -20.49
CA VAL A 249 6.10 -77.18 -20.02
C VAL A 249 6.10 -78.68 -20.16
N ALA A 250 6.75 -79.18 -21.21
CA ALA A 250 7.04 -80.57 -21.32
C ALA A 250 7.84 -80.85 -20.07
N SER A 251 7.20 -81.54 -19.13
CA SER A 251 7.85 -82.08 -17.96
C SER A 251 8.95 -83.00 -18.49
N ILE A 252 10.15 -82.44 -18.66
CA ILE A 252 11.38 -83.21 -18.64
C ILE A 252 11.53 -83.55 -17.17
N GLY A 253 10.91 -84.65 -16.78
CA GLY A 253 11.23 -85.30 -15.53
C GLY A 253 12.68 -85.73 -15.60
N GLN A 254 13.52 -85.13 -14.77
CA GLN A 254 14.53 -85.83 -13.97
C GLN A 254 15.15 -84.84 -12.99
N ASP A 255 14.63 -84.88 -11.77
CA ASP A 255 15.41 -85.12 -10.55
C ASP A 255 16.76 -84.40 -10.43
N ALA A 256 16.75 -83.26 -9.74
CA ALA A 256 17.93 -82.73 -9.05
C ALA A 256 17.47 -81.94 -7.82
N VAL A 257 17.37 -82.68 -6.72
CA VAL A 257 17.51 -82.29 -5.31
C VAL A 257 18.26 -80.95 -5.12
N LEU A 258 17.71 -80.04 -4.30
CA LEU A 258 18.32 -79.57 -3.05
C LEU A 258 17.59 -78.35 -2.46
N GLU A 259 17.02 -78.60 -1.28
CA GLU A 259 16.99 -77.78 -0.06
C GLU A 259 16.31 -76.40 -0.04
N SER A 260 15.28 -76.38 0.80
CA SER A 260 14.73 -75.29 1.59
C SER A 260 15.78 -74.36 2.21
N VAL A 261 15.52 -73.04 2.18
CA VAL A 261 15.80 -72.17 3.34
C VAL A 261 14.71 -71.08 3.41
N ASP A 262 14.17 -70.98 4.62
CA ASP A 262 13.15 -70.05 5.13
C ASP A 262 13.56 -68.56 5.11
N ASP A 263 12.53 -67.73 5.29
CA ASP A 263 12.49 -66.46 6.04
C ASP A 263 13.58 -65.40 5.83
N ILE A 264 13.19 -64.26 5.23
CA ILE A 264 13.61 -62.94 5.75
C ILE A 264 12.43 -61.95 5.65
N GLU A 265 11.72 -61.82 6.78
CA GLU A 265 11.07 -60.59 7.23
C GLU A 265 12.16 -59.72 7.90
N TYR A 266 12.29 -58.43 7.57
CA TYR A 266 12.83 -57.30 8.37
C TYR A 266 12.99 -56.08 7.42
N ASP A 267 12.08 -55.11 7.44
CA ASP A 267 12.01 -53.90 8.31
C ASP A 267 12.76 -52.69 7.68
N PRO A 268 12.24 -51.45 7.81
CA PRO A 268 12.66 -50.28 7.04
C PRO A 268 13.89 -49.62 7.66
N LEU A 269 14.85 -49.26 6.82
CA LEU A 269 15.97 -48.43 7.24
C LEU A 269 15.56 -46.96 7.23
N SER A 270 15.28 -46.45 8.43
CA SER A 270 15.51 -45.07 8.82
C SER A 270 16.97 -44.89 9.24
N ASP A 271 17.64 -43.88 8.70
CA ASP A 271 18.77 -43.11 9.28
C ASP A 271 18.66 -41.77 8.52
N ASP A 272 18.02 -40.72 9.04
CA ASP A 272 18.41 -39.83 10.13
C ASP A 272 19.82 -39.20 10.00
N ASP A 273 19.79 -37.87 10.01
CA ASP A 273 20.83 -36.88 10.26
C ASP A 273 22.10 -36.79 9.37
N SER A 274 22.08 -35.77 8.51
CA SER A 274 23.24 -34.87 8.40
C SER A 274 22.77 -33.41 8.28
N ASP A 275 22.74 -32.73 9.43
CA ASP A 275 22.94 -31.29 9.54
C ASP A 275 24.17 -30.87 8.72
N PHE A 276 24.00 -29.90 7.83
CA PHE A 276 25.08 -29.02 7.42
C PHE A 276 24.52 -27.60 7.26
N ASP A 277 24.63 -26.85 8.35
CA ASP A 277 24.61 -25.40 8.35
C ASP A 277 25.69 -24.89 7.40
N HIS A 278 25.28 -24.16 6.35
CA HIS A 278 26.08 -23.08 5.81
C HIS A 278 25.17 -21.89 5.49
N GLU A 279 25.24 -20.91 6.38
CA GLU A 279 25.00 -19.50 6.08
C GLU A 279 25.78 -19.11 4.82
N GLU A 280 25.08 -18.71 3.76
CA GLU A 280 25.67 -17.82 2.75
C GLU A 280 24.85 -16.54 2.65
N GLN A 281 25.37 -15.60 3.43
CA GLN A 281 25.23 -14.16 3.36
C GLN A 281 25.67 -13.68 1.96
N PHE A 282 24.75 -13.13 1.17
CA PHE A 282 25.06 -12.26 0.03
C PHE A 282 24.30 -10.96 0.25
N GLU A 283 24.93 -9.99 0.89
CA GLU A 283 25.75 -8.92 0.30
C GLU A 283 24.96 -7.95 -0.59
N ASP A 284 24.99 -6.72 -0.10
CA ASP A 284 24.31 -5.50 -0.48
C ASP A 284 24.89 -4.96 -1.80
N CYS A 285 24.12 -4.93 -2.87
CA CYS A 285 24.48 -4.18 -4.07
C CYS A 285 23.90 -2.77 -3.97
N SER A 286 24.69 -1.87 -3.40
CA SER A 286 24.59 -0.43 -3.59
C SER A 286 25.51 -0.01 -4.72
N GLU A 287 24.94 0.60 -5.77
CA GLU A 287 25.61 1.54 -6.68
C GLU A 287 24.52 2.57 -7.09
N ALA A 288 24.61 3.82 -6.62
CA ALA A 288 25.39 4.93 -7.17
C ALA A 288 24.66 5.66 -8.32
#